data_AF-A0A834MIC4-F1
#
_entry.id   AF-A0A834MIC4-F1
#
_cell.length_a   1.000
_cell.length_b   1.000
_cell.length_c   1.000
_cell.angle_alpha   90.00
_cell.angle_beta   90.00
_cell.angle_gamma   90.00
#
_symmetry.space_group_name_H-M   'P 1'
#
loop_
_entity.id
_entity.type
_entity.pdbx_description
1 polymer ?
#
loop_
_entity_poly.entity_id
_entity_poly.type
_entity_poly.pdbx_seq_one_letter_code
_entity_poly.pdbx_strand_id
1 'polypeptide(L)'
;MPEKKDFIYINEKHGIEYSLLIPYEESVEELAHILIIQFNLPIYIEKELTQHLRIFIEDRTNEYFEEISDQVVQKGKDHEIPIDDIVKNWEKLMREEIIEFGERRCASDEELFATAYHKLVHSPALETMLQLEHMYSKIVRQKTEEKNALIKKLSDSQSEEMNKAVDRLEQDMTESKINELVARHYESHSLLQGQLSSELDTLKEAQRREYREWVMQMLEQNQANSSLPTPSSPLMPVVPRNFQNTRANSRDQINSPLLEESFTIHLGSQLKQMHNIRILSADVMDLCSIHDDEQLSEPTPQLLQTALGLYSNDLSGLVLMTDNKIGSRLTQEFQEVCQQTTEFHFPHIEDQLNKISSIAQQHFKNPQNGSSRNSNSELLQTGDFYMTRHSNLAQVHVIFHMVTDDSIRGIDINSRHPVVLGLRHILKTACSNDITSLTIPLLLQYEMTEEMTINWCEKRAELVFKCIKGFMIEMASWGGSELKNLQFMLPQGISQAVFTSMTEMLPRIFKVCNPKILA
;
A
#
# COMPACT_ATOMS: atom_id res chain seq x y z
N MET A 1 34.93 -37.65 -0.53
CA MET A 1 35.88 -37.76 0.61
C MET A 1 37.25 -37.63 -0.02
N PRO A 2 38.18 -36.85 0.57
CA PRO A 2 39.49 -36.62 -0.03
C PRO A 2 40.20 -37.96 -0.22
N GLU A 3 40.68 -38.20 -1.44
CA GLU A 3 41.33 -39.46 -1.82
C GLU A 3 42.84 -39.32 -1.75
N LYS A 4 43.51 -40.38 -1.32
CA LYS A 4 44.98 -40.46 -1.41
C LYS A 4 45.37 -40.91 -2.82
N LYS A 5 46.13 -40.10 -3.54
CA LYS A 5 46.71 -40.42 -4.84
C LYS A 5 48.23 -40.37 -4.74
N ASP A 6 48.89 -41.36 -5.32
CA ASP A 6 50.34 -41.48 -5.29
C ASP A 6 50.96 -40.66 -6.41
N PHE A 7 51.77 -39.66 -6.04
CA PHE A 7 52.59 -38.86 -6.92
C PHE A 7 53.92 -39.58 -7.14
N ILE A 8 54.24 -39.86 -8.41
CA ILE A 8 55.51 -40.48 -8.80
C ILE A 8 56.28 -39.46 -9.64
N TYR A 9 57.47 -39.10 -9.19
CA TYR A 9 58.39 -38.25 -9.93
C TYR A 9 59.66 -39.02 -10.24
N ILE A 10 60.05 -39.06 -11.52
CA ILE A 10 61.24 -39.76 -12.01
C ILE A 10 62.05 -38.80 -12.87
N ASN A 11 63.32 -38.63 -12.54
CA ASN A 11 64.34 -37.91 -13.31
C ASN A 11 65.51 -38.86 -13.59
N GLU A 12 66.46 -38.48 -14.46
CA GLU A 12 67.58 -39.31 -14.95
C GLU A 12 68.43 -39.99 -13.85
N LYS A 13 68.36 -39.52 -12.59
CA LYS A 13 69.12 -40.03 -11.45
C LYS A 13 68.34 -40.27 -10.15
N HIS A 14 67.07 -39.83 -10.06
CA HIS A 14 66.30 -39.89 -8.81
C HIS A 14 64.84 -40.20 -9.10
N GLY A 15 64.22 -41.03 -8.25
CA GLY A 15 62.78 -41.31 -8.27
C GLY A 15 62.20 -41.14 -6.87
N ILE A 16 61.06 -40.46 -6.76
CA ILE A 16 60.30 -40.34 -5.52
C ILE A 16 58.86 -40.80 -5.74
N GLU A 17 58.28 -41.38 -4.71
CA GLU A 17 56.88 -41.75 -4.63
C GLU A 17 56.32 -41.15 -3.33
N TYR A 18 55.25 -40.37 -3.43
CA TYR A 18 54.64 -39.69 -2.29
C TYR A 18 53.12 -39.67 -2.40
N SER A 19 52.43 -40.07 -1.33
CA SER A 19 50.97 -40.17 -1.30
C SER A 19 50.35 -38.85 -0.84
N LEU A 20 49.55 -38.22 -1.71
CA LEU A 20 48.91 -36.92 -1.49
C LEU A 20 47.41 -37.05 -1.31
N LEU A 21 46.84 -36.25 -0.39
CA LEU A 21 45.40 -36.08 -0.28
C LEU A 21 44.93 -35.05 -1.31
N ILE A 22 43.96 -35.44 -2.14
CA ILE A 22 43.33 -34.59 -3.15
C ILE A 22 41.87 -34.31 -2.73
N PRO A 23 41.39 -33.05 -2.79
CA PRO A 23 42.07 -31.85 -3.26
C PRO A 23 43.12 -31.34 -2.25
N TYR A 24 44.22 -30.80 -2.76
CA TYR A 24 45.28 -30.23 -1.94
C TYR A 24 45.04 -28.72 -1.77
N GLU A 25 44.80 -28.26 -0.54
CA GLU A 25 44.43 -26.87 -0.23
C GLU A 25 45.62 -25.99 0.19
N GLU A 26 46.79 -26.58 0.38
CA GLU A 26 48.02 -25.91 0.84
C GLU A 26 48.94 -25.49 -0.34
N SER A 27 50.07 -24.82 -0.03
CA SER A 27 51.01 -24.35 -1.04
C SER A 27 51.84 -25.48 -1.66
N VAL A 28 51.71 -25.65 -2.99
CA VAL A 28 52.49 -26.62 -3.78
C VAL A 28 54.00 -26.39 -3.68
N GLU A 29 54.41 -25.13 -3.47
CA GLU A 29 55.82 -24.74 -3.36
C GLU A 29 56.44 -25.21 -2.03
N GLU A 30 55.67 -25.12 -0.93
CA GLU A 30 56.08 -25.63 0.37
C GLU A 30 56.17 -27.16 0.35
N LEU A 31 55.21 -27.82 -0.27
CA LEU A 31 55.22 -29.27 -0.44
C LEU A 31 56.43 -29.75 -1.25
N ALA A 32 56.78 -29.06 -2.34
CA ALA A 32 57.95 -29.38 -3.14
C ALA A 32 59.25 -29.24 -2.32
N HIS A 33 59.37 -28.19 -1.50
CA HIS A 33 60.50 -28.03 -0.58
C HIS A 33 60.56 -29.13 0.49
N ILE A 34 59.43 -29.53 1.06
CA ILE A 34 59.35 -30.63 2.03
C ILE A 34 59.84 -31.92 1.39
N LEU A 35 59.42 -32.22 0.16
CA LEU A 35 59.85 -33.42 -0.58
C LEU A 35 61.37 -33.39 -0.88
N ILE A 36 61.93 -32.24 -1.23
CA ILE A 36 63.38 -32.10 -1.45
C ILE A 36 64.17 -32.43 -0.19
N ILE A 37 63.75 -31.89 0.96
CA ILE A 37 64.40 -32.11 2.25
C ILE A 37 64.23 -33.58 2.67
N GLN A 38 63.02 -34.12 2.52
CA GLN A 38 62.69 -35.48 2.98
C GLN A 38 63.42 -36.56 2.18
N PHE A 39 63.59 -36.37 0.87
CA PHE A 39 64.23 -37.35 -0.02
C PHE A 39 65.69 -37.01 -0.37
N ASN A 40 66.30 -36.01 0.29
CA ASN A 40 67.67 -35.52 0.02
C ASN A 40 67.94 -35.22 -1.47
N LEU A 41 66.98 -34.59 -2.15
CA LEU A 41 67.12 -34.30 -3.58
C LEU A 41 68.01 -33.07 -3.81
N PRO A 42 68.80 -33.04 -4.89
CA PRO A 42 69.56 -31.84 -5.26
C PRO A 42 68.65 -30.63 -5.55
N ILE A 43 69.07 -29.45 -5.09
CA ILE A 43 68.34 -28.18 -5.19
C ILE A 43 68.03 -27.79 -6.66
N TYR A 44 68.83 -28.24 -7.63
CA TYR A 44 68.58 -27.93 -9.04
C TYR A 44 67.28 -28.58 -9.58
N ILE A 45 66.74 -29.59 -8.90
CA ILE A 45 65.51 -30.31 -9.29
C ILE A 45 64.24 -29.57 -8.85
N GLU A 46 64.35 -28.61 -7.92
CA GLU A 46 63.23 -27.91 -7.31
C GLU A 46 62.22 -27.34 -8.33
N LYS A 47 62.70 -26.61 -9.34
CA LYS A 47 61.81 -26.00 -10.32
C LYS A 47 61.05 -27.03 -11.16
N GLU A 48 61.71 -28.13 -11.50
CA GLU A 48 61.11 -29.21 -12.29
C GLU A 48 60.10 -30.01 -11.47
N LEU A 49 60.47 -30.33 -10.22
CA LEU A 49 59.61 -31.02 -9.26
C LEU A 49 58.36 -30.21 -8.95
N THR A 50 58.49 -28.92 -8.65
CA THR A 50 57.34 -28.03 -8.38
C THR A 50 56.39 -27.96 -9.57
N GLN A 51 56.92 -27.92 -10.79
CA GLN A 51 56.10 -27.92 -12.00
C GLN A 51 55.34 -29.24 -12.18
N HIS A 52 56.02 -30.38 -12.02
CA HIS A 52 55.38 -31.70 -12.12
C HIS A 52 54.34 -31.93 -11.02
N LEU A 53 54.63 -31.47 -9.80
CA LEU A 53 53.73 -31.55 -8.66
C LEU A 53 52.49 -30.67 -8.87
N ARG A 54 52.65 -29.45 -9.42
CA ARG A 54 51.53 -28.56 -9.77
C ARG A 54 50.63 -29.20 -10.81
N ILE A 55 51.19 -29.71 -11.91
CA ILE A 55 50.42 -30.38 -12.96
C ILE A 55 49.66 -31.59 -12.38
N PHE A 56 50.33 -32.42 -11.57
CA PHE A 56 49.70 -33.58 -10.95
C PHE A 56 48.54 -33.19 -10.02
N ILE A 57 48.73 -32.18 -9.16
CA ILE A 57 47.68 -31.72 -8.25
C ILE A 57 46.52 -31.13 -9.03
N GLU A 58 46.76 -30.30 -10.05
CA GLU A 58 45.73 -29.72 -10.90
C GLU A 58 44.93 -30.82 -11.63
N ASP A 59 45.61 -31.74 -12.31
CA ASP A 59 44.98 -32.83 -13.06
C ASP A 59 44.12 -33.73 -12.15
N ARG A 60 44.65 -34.12 -10.98
CA ARG A 60 43.92 -34.99 -10.04
C ARG A 60 42.79 -34.26 -9.32
N THR A 61 42.96 -32.96 -9.06
CA THR A 61 41.90 -32.14 -8.48
C THR A 61 40.76 -31.95 -9.47
N ASN A 62 41.07 -31.71 -10.75
CA ASN A 62 40.09 -31.65 -11.82
C ASN A 62 39.34 -32.98 -11.98
N GLU A 63 40.06 -34.10 -12.05
CA GLU A 63 39.46 -35.44 -12.13
C GLU A 63 38.53 -35.74 -10.93
N TYR A 64 38.94 -35.35 -9.72
CA TYR A 64 38.10 -35.48 -8.51
C TYR A 64 36.81 -34.67 -8.60
N PHE A 65 36.89 -33.42 -9.11
CA PHE A 65 35.70 -32.58 -9.25
C PHE A 65 34.81 -33.01 -10.43
N GLU A 66 35.39 -33.52 -11.52
CA GLU A 66 34.66 -34.13 -12.63
C GLU A 66 33.90 -35.36 -12.16
N GLU A 67 34.55 -36.27 -11.42
CA GLU A 67 33.91 -37.47 -10.90
C GLU A 67 32.78 -37.15 -9.92
N ILE A 68 32.97 -36.18 -9.02
CA ILE A 68 31.90 -35.71 -8.13
C ILE A 68 30.75 -35.09 -8.94
N SER A 69 31.07 -34.26 -9.93
CA SER A 69 30.05 -33.61 -10.77
C SER A 69 29.25 -34.65 -11.55
N ASP A 70 29.91 -35.65 -12.14
CA ASP A 70 29.27 -36.75 -12.85
C ASP A 70 28.41 -37.60 -11.91
N GLN A 71 28.88 -37.90 -10.71
CA GLN A 71 28.10 -38.60 -9.68
C GLN A 71 26.85 -37.82 -9.28
N VAL A 72 26.95 -36.50 -9.12
CA VAL A 72 25.80 -35.62 -8.79
C VAL A 72 24.83 -35.57 -9.97
N VAL A 73 25.31 -35.41 -11.21
CA VAL A 73 24.46 -35.41 -12.41
C VAL A 73 23.75 -36.74 -12.60
N GLN A 74 24.43 -37.86 -12.32
CA GLN A 74 23.84 -39.20 -12.41
C GLN A 74 22.77 -39.42 -11.33
N LYS A 75 23.06 -39.07 -10.07
CA LYS A 75 22.06 -39.08 -8.99
C LYS A 75 20.86 -38.17 -9.27
N GLY A 76 21.08 -37.06 -9.98
CA GLY A 76 20.02 -36.16 -10.43
C GLY A 76 19.13 -36.79 -11.51
N LYS A 77 19.69 -37.56 -12.45
CA LYS A 77 18.92 -38.33 -13.44
C LYS A 77 18.08 -39.43 -12.78
N ASP A 78 18.63 -40.07 -11.75
CA ASP A 78 17.97 -41.16 -11.02
C ASP A 78 16.96 -40.66 -9.96
N HIS A 79 16.74 -39.34 -9.85
CA HIS A 79 15.83 -38.69 -8.87
C HIS A 79 16.17 -39.01 -7.40
N GLU A 80 17.42 -39.38 -7.10
CA GLU A 80 17.89 -39.71 -5.75
C GLU A 80 18.43 -38.51 -4.97
N ILE A 81 18.45 -37.30 -5.55
CA ILE A 81 18.87 -36.10 -4.83
C ILE A 81 17.69 -35.60 -3.98
N PRO A 82 17.78 -35.59 -2.64
CA PRO A 82 16.74 -35.05 -1.77
C PRO A 82 16.82 -33.52 -1.78
N ILE A 83 16.28 -32.89 -2.82
CA ILE A 83 16.25 -31.43 -2.99
C ILE A 83 15.60 -30.78 -1.77
N ASP A 84 14.53 -31.36 -1.24
CA ASP A 84 13.82 -30.84 -0.06
C ASP A 84 14.69 -30.80 1.20
N ASP A 85 15.58 -31.78 1.39
CA ASP A 85 16.47 -31.82 2.56
C ASP A 85 17.61 -30.81 2.43
N ILE A 86 18.10 -30.61 1.20
CA ILE A 86 19.08 -29.56 0.89
C ILE A 86 18.46 -28.19 1.15
N VAL A 87 17.24 -27.94 0.65
CA VAL A 87 16.51 -26.68 0.88
C VAL A 87 16.30 -26.45 2.37
N LYS A 88 15.84 -27.44 3.13
CA LYS A 88 15.68 -27.32 4.59
C LYS A 88 17.00 -27.02 5.30
N ASN A 89 18.10 -27.62 4.86
CA ASN A 89 19.41 -27.34 5.45
C ASN A 89 19.89 -25.91 5.14
N TRP A 90 19.68 -25.44 3.91
CA TRP A 90 19.95 -24.05 3.53
C TRP A 90 19.07 -23.07 4.29
N GLU A 91 17.77 -23.34 4.43
CA GLU A 91 16.86 -22.54 5.25
C GLU A 91 17.32 -22.46 6.71
N LYS A 92 17.81 -23.59 7.26
CA LYS A 92 18.35 -23.64 8.62
C LYS A 92 19.63 -22.80 8.75
N LEU A 93 20.61 -23.01 7.87
CA LEU A 93 21.87 -22.26 7.88
C LEU A 93 21.65 -20.77 7.69
N MET A 94 20.80 -20.39 6.72
CA MET A 94 20.43 -19.01 6.46
C MET A 94 19.73 -18.39 7.69
N ARG A 95 18.85 -19.14 8.36
CA ARG A 95 18.20 -18.67 9.58
C ARG A 95 19.20 -18.46 10.71
N GLU A 96 20.13 -19.39 10.92
CA GLU A 96 21.19 -19.28 11.92
C GLU A 96 22.09 -18.07 11.63
N GLU A 97 22.49 -17.87 10.37
CA GLU A 97 23.30 -16.73 9.93
C GLU A 97 22.57 -15.39 10.10
N ILE A 98 21.28 -15.32 9.75
CA ILE A 98 20.44 -14.14 9.98
C ILE A 98 20.31 -13.83 11.48
N ILE A 99 20.19 -14.85 12.34
CA ILE A 99 20.09 -14.65 13.79
C ILE A 99 21.44 -14.17 14.38
N GLU A 100 22.55 -14.71 13.89
CA GLU A 100 23.90 -14.43 14.41
C GLU A 100 24.45 -13.08 13.90
N PHE A 101 24.26 -12.78 12.61
CA PHE A 101 24.85 -11.62 11.94
C PHE A 101 23.83 -10.59 11.42
N GLY A 102 22.53 -10.90 11.48
CA GLY A 102 21.50 -9.94 11.12
C GLY A 102 21.48 -8.73 12.05
N GLU A 103 21.20 -7.55 11.49
CA GLU A 103 20.96 -6.35 12.31
C GLU A 103 19.84 -6.65 13.31
N ARG A 104 20.15 -6.57 14.62
CA ARG A 104 19.15 -6.61 15.67
C ARG A 104 18.36 -5.30 15.68
N ARG A 105 17.53 -5.10 14.66
CA ARG A 105 16.50 -4.06 14.71
C ARG A 105 15.45 -4.56 15.67
N CYS A 106 15.40 -3.96 16.87
CA CYS A 106 14.22 -4.08 17.71
C CYS A 106 13.02 -3.60 16.88
N ALA A 107 11.92 -4.35 16.92
CA ALA A 107 10.69 -3.94 16.25
C ALA A 107 10.33 -2.52 16.71
N SER A 108 10.01 -1.66 15.74
CA SER A 108 9.59 -0.28 16.02
C SER A 108 8.29 -0.28 16.82
N ASP A 109 7.99 0.82 17.54
CA ASP A 109 6.70 1.00 18.23
C ASP A 109 5.52 0.82 17.26
N GLU A 110 5.66 1.28 16.01
CA GLU A 110 4.65 1.10 14.96
C GLU A 110 4.41 -0.37 14.61
N GLU A 111 5.47 -1.16 14.43
CA GLU A 111 5.37 -2.60 14.12
C GLU A 111 4.80 -3.41 15.30
N LEU A 112 5.19 -3.05 16.53
CA LEU A 112 4.66 -3.67 17.74
C LEU A 112 3.16 -3.40 17.89
N PHE A 113 2.74 -2.13 17.72
CA PHE A 113 1.34 -1.76 17.76
C PHE A 113 0.53 -2.43 16.64
N ALA A 114 1.05 -2.44 15.41
CA ALA A 114 0.40 -3.10 14.28
C ALA A 114 0.16 -4.60 14.56
N THR A 115 1.18 -5.27 15.09
CA THR A 115 1.09 -6.69 15.48
C THR A 115 0.08 -6.91 16.60
N ALA A 116 0.05 -6.02 17.60
CA ALA A 116 -0.90 -6.09 18.71
C ALA A 116 -2.34 -5.91 18.23
N TYR A 117 -2.59 -4.88 17.43
CA TYR A 117 -3.90 -4.59 16.86
C TYR A 117 -4.42 -5.75 16.01
N HIS A 118 -3.61 -6.24 15.06
CA HIS A 118 -4.00 -7.34 14.17
C HIS A 118 -4.41 -8.60 14.96
N LYS A 119 -3.68 -8.94 16.03
CA LYS A 119 -4.04 -10.06 16.91
C LYS A 119 -5.36 -9.83 17.65
N LEU A 120 -5.61 -8.62 18.14
CA LEU A 120 -6.81 -8.29 18.91
C LEU A 120 -8.07 -8.18 18.04
N VAL A 121 -7.94 -7.70 16.80
CA VAL A 121 -9.03 -7.63 15.83
C VAL A 121 -9.60 -9.01 15.48
N HIS A 122 -8.77 -10.06 15.51
CA HIS A 122 -9.23 -11.44 15.33
C HIS A 122 -9.67 -12.11 16.65
N SER A 123 -9.76 -11.34 17.74
CA SER A 123 -10.16 -11.82 19.07
C SER A 123 -11.54 -11.27 19.45
N PRO A 124 -12.14 -11.75 20.56
CA PRO A 124 -13.38 -11.18 21.10
C PRO A 124 -13.29 -9.69 21.48
N ALA A 125 -12.08 -9.10 21.55
CA ALA A 125 -11.88 -7.69 21.86
C ALA A 125 -12.30 -6.74 20.73
N LEU A 126 -12.51 -7.25 19.50
CA LEU A 126 -12.87 -6.45 18.32
C LEU A 126 -14.09 -5.55 18.55
N GLU A 127 -15.14 -6.07 19.19
CA GLU A 127 -16.37 -5.29 19.44
C GLU A 127 -16.08 -4.08 20.32
N THR A 128 -15.27 -4.26 21.37
CA THR A 128 -14.86 -3.17 22.26
C THR A 128 -13.95 -2.17 21.56
N MET A 129 -13.05 -2.64 20.69
CA MET A 129 -12.19 -1.77 19.86
C MET A 129 -13.03 -0.83 19.00
N LEU A 130 -13.97 -1.40 18.24
CA LEU A 130 -14.84 -0.62 17.35
C LEU A 130 -15.76 0.33 18.12
N GLN A 131 -16.24 -0.06 19.31
CA GLN A 131 -17.03 0.82 20.18
C GLN A 131 -16.22 2.03 20.67
N LEU A 132 -14.95 1.82 21.05
CA LEU A 132 -14.06 2.92 21.45
C LEU A 132 -13.74 3.85 20.27
N GLU A 133 -13.40 3.30 19.11
CA GLU A 133 -13.16 4.09 17.89
C GLU A 133 -14.40 4.90 17.48
N HIS A 134 -15.59 4.31 17.60
CA HIS A 134 -16.87 4.98 17.35
C HIS A 134 -17.13 6.13 18.33
N MET A 135 -16.93 5.89 19.63
CA MET A 135 -17.09 6.91 20.66
C MET A 135 -16.14 8.10 20.42
N TYR A 136 -14.87 7.84 20.13
CA TYR A 136 -13.90 8.88 19.81
C TYR A 136 -14.29 9.66 18.56
N SER A 137 -14.76 8.96 17.52
CA SER A 137 -15.25 9.58 16.28
C SER A 137 -16.42 10.55 16.53
N LYS A 138 -17.40 10.18 17.36
CA LYS A 138 -18.52 11.06 17.72
C LYS A 138 -18.06 12.36 18.39
N ILE A 139 -17.13 12.26 19.34
CA ILE A 139 -16.60 13.43 20.05
C ILE A 139 -15.88 14.37 19.07
N VAL A 140 -15.06 13.80 18.17
CA VAL A 140 -14.29 14.58 17.18
C VAL A 140 -15.22 15.26 16.17
N ARG A 141 -16.25 14.57 15.68
CA ARG A 141 -17.24 15.16 14.78
C ARG A 141 -17.97 16.32 15.43
N GLN A 142 -18.49 16.14 16.64
CA GLN A 142 -19.15 17.22 17.38
C GLN A 142 -18.21 18.43 17.54
N LYS A 143 -16.96 18.20 17.93
CA LYS A 143 -15.96 19.27 18.06
C LYS A 143 -15.63 19.96 16.74
N THR A 144 -15.63 19.20 15.65
CA THR A 144 -15.42 19.73 14.30
C THR A 144 -16.61 20.58 13.84
N GLU A 145 -17.83 20.16 14.13
CA GLU A 145 -19.06 20.92 13.87
C GLU A 145 -19.10 22.22 14.70
N GLU A 146 -18.77 22.16 15.99
CA GLU A 146 -18.63 23.32 16.87
C GLU A 146 -17.61 24.31 16.30
N LYS A 147 -16.43 23.82 15.88
CA LYS A 147 -15.39 24.64 15.22
C LYS A 147 -15.95 25.31 13.96
N ASN A 148 -16.55 24.55 13.06
CA ASN A 148 -17.06 25.05 11.79
C ASN A 148 -18.18 26.09 12.00
N ALA A 149 -19.05 25.88 12.99
CA ALA A 149 -20.09 26.84 13.35
C ALA A 149 -19.51 28.16 13.88
N LEU A 150 -18.46 28.12 14.72
CA LEU A 150 -17.79 29.32 15.23
C LEU A 150 -17.06 30.09 14.13
N ILE A 151 -16.35 29.40 13.24
CA ILE A 151 -15.66 30.01 12.10
C ILE A 151 -16.69 30.67 11.17
N LYS A 152 -17.79 29.97 10.85
CA LYS A 152 -18.86 30.51 10.03
C LYS A 152 -19.48 31.76 10.64
N LYS A 153 -19.79 31.74 11.94
CA LYS A 153 -20.34 32.90 12.66
C LYS A 153 -19.41 34.12 12.59
N LEU A 154 -18.09 33.92 12.72
CA LEU A 154 -17.13 35.00 12.57
C LEU A 154 -17.11 35.53 11.14
N SER A 155 -17.07 34.63 10.14
CA SER A 155 -17.10 34.98 8.72
C SER A 155 -18.35 35.78 8.34
N ASP A 156 -19.53 35.38 8.84
CA ASP A 156 -20.80 36.06 8.60
C ASP A 156 -20.78 37.48 9.19
N SER A 157 -20.31 37.63 10.44
CA SER A 157 -20.17 38.94 11.09
C SER A 157 -19.19 39.86 10.36
N GLN A 158 -18.07 39.31 9.88
CA GLN A 158 -17.06 40.07 9.12
C GLN A 158 -17.59 40.48 7.74
N SER A 159 -18.35 39.60 7.08
CA SER A 159 -19.00 39.91 5.80
C SER A 159 -20.03 41.03 5.93
N GLU A 160 -20.83 41.04 7.00
CA GLU A 160 -21.75 42.14 7.29
C GLU A 160 -21.04 43.46 7.56
N GLU A 161 -19.94 43.44 8.34
CA GLU A 161 -19.14 44.63 8.62
C GLU A 161 -18.49 45.18 7.36
N MET A 162 -17.98 44.30 6.48
CA MET A 162 -17.41 44.66 5.19
C MET A 162 -18.46 45.31 4.28
N ASN A 163 -19.65 44.72 4.16
CA ASN A 163 -20.73 45.28 3.35
C ASN A 163 -21.12 46.69 3.82
N LYS A 164 -21.25 46.89 5.15
CA LYS A 164 -21.53 48.21 5.73
C LYS A 164 -20.39 49.22 5.49
N ALA A 165 -19.14 48.76 5.46
CA ALA A 165 -17.99 49.62 5.19
C ALA A 165 -17.92 50.04 3.71
N VAL A 166 -18.27 49.13 2.79
CA VAL A 166 -18.36 49.39 1.35
C VAL A 166 -19.52 50.33 1.02
N ASP A 167 -20.68 50.18 1.66
CA ASP A 167 -21.82 51.08 1.47
C ASP A 167 -21.52 52.53 1.92
N ARG A 168 -20.58 52.69 2.86
CA ARG A 168 -20.16 54.00 3.41
C ARG A 168 -18.96 54.61 2.68
N LEU A 169 -18.45 53.95 1.64
CA LEU A 169 -17.28 54.36 0.86
C LEU A 169 -17.56 55.65 0.06
N GLU A 170 -18.82 55.95 -0.23
CA GLU A 170 -19.25 57.21 -0.85
C GLU A 170 -19.38 58.39 0.15
N GLN A 171 -19.28 58.17 1.46
CA GLN A 171 -19.54 59.18 2.50
C GLN A 171 -18.32 59.48 3.39
N ASP A 172 -17.90 58.53 4.24
CA ASP A 172 -16.95 58.77 5.35
C ASP A 172 -15.80 57.73 5.44
N MET A 173 -15.82 56.70 4.60
CA MET A 173 -14.83 55.61 4.60
C MET A 173 -13.85 55.73 3.43
N THR A 174 -12.55 55.72 3.75
CA THR A 174 -11.46 55.75 2.77
C THR A 174 -10.99 54.32 2.47
N GLU A 175 -10.51 54.06 1.26
CA GLU A 175 -9.95 52.76 0.84
C GLU A 175 -8.87 52.24 1.81
N SER A 176 -8.05 53.14 2.37
CA SER A 176 -7.04 52.78 3.38
C SER A 176 -7.63 52.17 4.66
N LYS A 177 -8.80 52.65 5.10
CA LYS A 177 -9.47 52.11 6.31
C LYS A 177 -10.11 50.75 6.03
N ILE A 178 -10.55 50.53 4.80
CA ILE A 178 -11.09 49.23 4.37
C ILE A 178 -9.96 48.20 4.32
N ASN A 179 -8.79 48.56 3.80
CA ASN A 179 -7.62 47.67 3.83
C ASN A 179 -7.18 47.33 5.26
N GLU A 180 -7.23 48.30 6.19
CA GLU A 180 -6.95 48.03 7.62
C GLU A 180 -8.02 47.10 8.24
N LEU A 181 -9.28 47.28 7.87
CA LEU A 181 -10.38 46.42 8.31
C LEU A 181 -10.20 44.98 7.80
N VAL A 182 -9.87 44.80 6.51
CA VAL A 182 -9.55 43.50 5.91
C VAL A 182 -8.38 42.84 6.65
N ALA A 183 -7.32 43.58 6.93
CA ALA A 183 -6.16 43.05 7.67
C ALA A 183 -6.56 42.56 9.07
N ARG A 184 -7.37 43.34 9.80
CA ARG A 184 -7.90 42.96 11.12
C ARG A 184 -8.81 41.73 11.06
N HIS A 185 -9.69 41.65 10.06
CA HIS A 185 -10.54 40.50 9.82
C HIS A 185 -9.71 39.24 9.56
N TYR A 186 -8.70 39.34 8.69
CA TYR A 186 -7.80 38.24 8.37
C TYR A 186 -7.03 37.74 9.60
N GLU A 187 -6.45 38.65 10.39
CA GLU A 187 -5.74 38.30 11.62
C GLU A 187 -6.66 37.61 12.63
N SER A 188 -7.87 38.15 12.81
CA SER A 188 -8.86 37.60 13.77
C SER A 188 -9.35 36.22 13.33
N HIS A 189 -9.61 36.04 12.03
CA HIS A 189 -10.00 34.76 11.45
C HIS A 189 -8.88 33.73 11.57
N SER A 190 -7.64 34.11 11.23
CA SER A 190 -6.47 33.24 11.32
C SER A 190 -6.18 32.81 12.77
N LEU A 191 -6.28 33.73 13.74
CA LEU A 191 -6.09 33.42 15.15
C LEU A 191 -7.15 32.43 15.67
N LEU A 192 -8.44 32.68 15.40
CA LEU A 192 -9.51 31.80 15.83
C LEU A 192 -9.38 30.40 15.19
N GLN A 193 -9.12 30.35 13.89
CA GLN A 193 -8.90 29.10 13.17
C GLN A 193 -7.71 28.32 13.73
N GLY A 194 -6.60 28.99 14.03
CA GLY A 194 -5.41 28.38 14.63
C GLY A 194 -5.69 27.82 16.03
N GLN A 195 -6.40 28.57 16.88
CA GLN A 195 -6.77 28.13 18.23
C GLN A 195 -7.67 26.89 18.20
N LEU A 196 -8.75 26.93 17.41
CA LEU A 196 -9.71 25.82 17.35
C LEU A 196 -9.11 24.58 16.67
N SER A 197 -8.22 24.76 15.68
CA SER A 197 -7.51 23.63 15.07
C SER A 197 -6.54 23.00 16.06
N SER A 198 -5.78 23.81 16.81
CA SER A 198 -4.87 23.30 17.84
C SER A 198 -5.59 22.56 18.97
N GLU A 199 -6.78 23.01 19.40
CA GLU A 199 -7.60 22.30 20.38
C GLU A 199 -8.04 20.93 19.84
N LEU A 200 -8.50 20.90 18.58
CA LEU A 200 -8.92 19.66 17.91
C LEU A 200 -7.75 18.68 17.75
N ASP A 201 -6.57 19.16 17.36
CA ASP A 201 -5.37 18.33 17.21
C ASP A 201 -4.92 17.75 18.55
N THR A 202 -4.95 18.57 19.62
CA THR A 202 -4.63 18.12 20.98
C THR A 202 -5.58 17.01 21.44
N LEU A 203 -6.88 17.14 21.15
CA LEU A 203 -7.88 16.12 21.44
C LEU A 203 -7.59 14.82 20.69
N LYS A 204 -7.34 14.90 19.37
CA LYS A 204 -7.05 13.71 18.54
C LYS A 204 -5.79 12.98 19.00
N GLU A 205 -4.74 13.72 19.34
CA GLU A 205 -3.49 13.14 19.81
C GLU A 205 -3.65 12.48 21.19
N ALA A 206 -4.47 13.05 22.07
CA ALA A 206 -4.82 12.42 23.35
C ALA A 206 -5.58 11.11 23.12
N GLN A 207 -6.62 11.12 22.29
CA GLN A 207 -7.38 9.91 21.93
C GLN A 207 -6.49 8.84 21.29
N ARG A 208 -5.58 9.25 20.38
CA ARG A 208 -4.61 8.35 19.74
C ARG A 208 -3.77 7.61 20.78
N ARG A 209 -3.21 8.36 21.74
CA ARG A 209 -2.35 7.81 22.79
C ARG A 209 -3.10 6.86 23.71
N GLU A 210 -4.26 7.30 24.21
CA GLU A 210 -5.12 6.49 25.07
C GLU A 210 -5.51 5.17 24.39
N TYR A 211 -5.90 5.23 23.11
CA TYR A 211 -6.25 4.06 22.34
C TYR A 211 -5.08 3.09 22.18
N ARG A 212 -3.89 3.60 21.80
CA ARG A 212 -2.69 2.77 21.63
C ARG A 212 -2.28 2.10 22.94
N GLU A 213 -2.28 2.84 24.05
CA GLU A 213 -1.99 2.30 25.38
C GLU A 213 -3.00 1.20 25.77
N TRP A 214 -4.29 1.45 25.53
CA TRP A 214 -5.34 0.48 25.82
C TRP A 214 -5.19 -0.81 25.00
N VAL A 215 -4.90 -0.72 23.70
CA VAL A 215 -4.67 -1.89 22.82
C VAL A 215 -3.50 -2.73 23.34
N MET A 216 -2.39 -2.09 23.71
CA MET A 216 -1.21 -2.80 24.22
C MET A 216 -1.51 -3.49 25.57
N GLN A 217 -2.17 -2.80 26.50
CA GLN A 217 -2.58 -3.38 27.78
C GLN A 217 -3.57 -4.56 27.60
N MET A 218 -4.52 -4.43 26.68
CA MET A 218 -5.49 -5.50 26.39
C MET A 218 -4.82 -6.74 25.80
N LEU A 219 -3.79 -6.55 24.96
CA LEU A 219 -2.98 -7.66 24.44
C LEU A 219 -2.24 -8.38 25.56
N GLU A 220 -1.60 -7.65 26.47
CA GLU A 220 -0.89 -8.22 27.63
C GLU A 220 -1.83 -9.03 28.52
N GLN A 221 -3.02 -8.50 28.79
CA GLN A 221 -4.05 -9.20 29.57
C GLN A 221 -4.54 -10.47 28.86
N ASN A 222 -4.76 -10.43 27.55
CA ASN A 222 -5.16 -11.60 26.77
C ASN A 222 -4.05 -12.68 26.71
N GLN A 223 -2.78 -12.27 26.67
CA GLN A 223 -1.64 -13.20 26.68
C GLN A 223 -1.40 -13.80 28.07
N ALA A 224 -1.57 -13.02 29.14
CA ALA A 224 -1.45 -13.50 30.51
C ALA A 224 -2.58 -14.48 30.88
N ASN A 225 -3.77 -14.32 30.29
CA ASN A 225 -4.99 -15.06 30.61
C ASN A 225 -5.34 -16.13 29.55
N SER A 226 -4.36 -16.94 29.12
CA SER A 226 -4.60 -18.09 28.20
C SER A 226 -5.48 -19.22 28.79
N SER A 227 -6.34 -18.93 29.78
CA SER A 227 -7.36 -19.82 30.33
C SER A 227 -8.60 -19.05 30.86
N LEU A 228 -9.46 -18.58 29.94
CA LEU A 228 -10.91 -18.27 30.08
C LEU A 228 -11.38 -17.23 31.15
N PRO A 229 -12.66 -16.82 31.12
CA PRO A 229 -13.36 -15.92 30.21
C PRO A 229 -13.49 -14.48 30.78
N THR A 230 -13.92 -13.54 29.93
CA THR A 230 -14.31 -12.13 30.19
C THR A 230 -14.43 -11.68 31.66
N PRO A 231 -13.64 -10.70 32.12
CA PRO A 231 -13.93 -10.00 33.35
C PRO A 231 -14.86 -8.81 33.10
N SER A 232 -15.79 -8.71 34.04
CA SER A 232 -16.81 -7.70 34.23
C SER A 232 -16.18 -6.31 34.39
N SER A 233 -16.60 -5.35 33.56
CA SER A 233 -16.51 -3.94 33.93
C SER A 233 -17.74 -3.57 34.77
N PRO A 234 -17.60 -2.92 35.94
CA PRO A 234 -18.74 -2.33 36.62
C PRO A 234 -19.14 -1.06 35.88
N LEU A 235 -20.45 -0.83 35.78
CA LEU A 235 -21.14 0.31 35.14
C LEU A 235 -21.39 0.15 33.63
N MET A 236 -22.48 -0.55 33.28
CA MET A 236 -23.57 -0.07 32.39
C MET A 236 -24.63 -1.19 32.24
N PRO A 237 -25.90 -0.85 31.91
CA PRO A 237 -27.03 -1.77 31.97
C PRO A 237 -26.98 -2.83 30.86
N VAL A 238 -27.43 -4.02 31.21
CA VAL A 238 -27.63 -5.17 30.33
C VAL A 238 -28.55 -4.80 29.15
N VAL A 239 -28.10 -5.08 27.92
CA VAL A 239 -28.97 -5.15 26.73
C VAL A 239 -28.76 -6.52 26.06
N PRO A 240 -29.81 -7.22 25.58
CA PRO A 240 -29.71 -8.63 25.22
C PRO A 240 -29.06 -8.85 23.85
N ARG A 241 -28.19 -9.85 23.78
CA ARG A 241 -27.72 -10.51 22.55
C ARG A 241 -28.90 -10.86 21.65
N ASN A 242 -28.93 -10.27 20.45
CA ASN A 242 -29.61 -10.81 19.28
C ASN A 242 -28.88 -10.34 18.01
N PHE A 243 -27.74 -10.97 17.69
CA PHE A 243 -27.24 -11.01 16.31
C PHE A 243 -28.16 -11.93 15.50
N GLN A 244 -29.34 -11.43 15.15
CA GLN A 244 -30.15 -12.01 14.09
C GLN A 244 -29.82 -11.28 12.80
N ASN A 245 -29.42 -12.06 11.78
CA ASN A 245 -29.31 -11.65 10.39
C ASN A 245 -30.60 -10.94 9.94
N THR A 246 -30.66 -9.63 10.08
CA THR A 246 -31.65 -8.80 9.42
C THR A 246 -31.10 -8.47 8.04
N ARG A 247 -31.64 -9.17 7.05
CA ARG A 247 -31.58 -8.76 5.65
C ARG A 247 -31.93 -7.27 5.57
N ALA A 248 -31.01 -6.51 4.97
CA ALA A 248 -31.22 -5.27 4.23
C ALA A 248 -32.63 -4.68 4.34
N ASN A 249 -32.80 -3.72 5.23
CA ASN A 249 -33.89 -2.75 5.21
C ASN A 249 -33.39 -1.43 5.84
N SER A 250 -32.31 -0.88 5.29
CA SER A 250 -31.94 0.53 5.46
C SER A 250 -32.30 1.23 4.14
N ARG A 251 -33.56 1.65 4.05
CA ARG A 251 -34.14 2.26 2.84
C ARG A 251 -34.68 3.66 3.06
N ASP A 252 -34.31 4.33 4.14
CA ASP A 252 -34.77 5.69 4.41
C ASP A 252 -33.57 6.63 4.60
N GLN A 253 -33.46 7.60 3.68
CA GLN A 253 -32.44 8.65 3.49
C GLN A 253 -31.24 8.17 2.64
N ILE A 254 -31.29 8.11 1.30
CA ILE A 254 -31.50 9.19 0.32
C ILE A 254 -32.29 8.67 -0.89
N ASN A 255 -33.29 9.44 -1.34
CA ASN A 255 -34.16 9.16 -2.49
C ASN A 255 -33.45 9.34 -3.85
N SER A 256 -32.56 8.43 -4.19
CA SER A 256 -32.17 8.14 -5.57
C SER A 256 -31.82 6.65 -5.67
N PRO A 257 -32.35 5.90 -6.64
CA PRO A 257 -31.95 4.49 -6.81
C PRO A 257 -30.44 4.46 -7.03
N LEU A 258 -29.71 3.83 -6.10
CA LEU A 258 -28.28 3.64 -6.26
C LEU A 258 -28.09 2.79 -7.52
N LEU A 259 -27.49 3.39 -8.55
CA LEU A 259 -27.23 2.68 -9.78
C LEU A 259 -26.04 1.79 -9.52
N GLU A 260 -26.28 0.49 -9.40
CA GLU A 260 -25.26 -0.48 -9.04
C GLU A 260 -25.49 -1.81 -9.77
N GLU A 261 -24.43 -2.33 -10.38
CA GLU A 261 -24.39 -3.68 -10.95
C GLU A 261 -23.07 -4.36 -10.63
N SER A 262 -23.12 -5.67 -10.36
CA SER A 262 -21.94 -6.49 -10.02
C SER A 262 -21.82 -7.68 -10.96
N PHE A 263 -20.59 -8.02 -11.33
CA PHE A 263 -20.23 -9.05 -12.29
C PHE A 263 -19.10 -9.91 -11.72
N THR A 264 -19.20 -11.22 -11.90
CA THR A 264 -18.07 -12.13 -11.67
C THR A 264 -17.46 -12.51 -13.01
N ILE A 265 -16.17 -12.24 -13.17
CA ILE A 265 -15.44 -12.46 -14.42
C ILE A 265 -14.31 -13.46 -14.21
N HIS A 266 -13.85 -14.07 -15.31
CA HIS A 266 -12.62 -14.86 -15.31
C HIS A 266 -11.58 -14.25 -16.25
N LEU A 267 -10.37 -14.01 -15.73
CA LEU A 267 -9.22 -13.53 -16.50
C LEU A 267 -8.10 -14.56 -16.48
N GLY A 268 -7.29 -14.58 -17.55
CA GLY A 268 -6.20 -15.55 -17.73
C GLY A 268 -6.45 -16.54 -18.88
N SER A 269 -5.38 -16.89 -19.60
CA SER A 269 -5.41 -17.83 -20.72
C SER A 269 -5.25 -19.29 -20.29
N GLN A 270 -4.48 -19.55 -19.22
CA GLN A 270 -4.20 -20.89 -18.70
C GLN A 270 -4.89 -21.11 -17.33
N LEU A 271 -4.53 -20.33 -16.31
CA LEU A 271 -5.16 -20.35 -14.99
C LEU A 271 -6.19 -19.22 -14.93
N LYS A 272 -7.48 -19.56 -14.95
CA LYS A 272 -8.56 -18.58 -14.93
C LYS A 272 -8.78 -18.08 -13.51
N GLN A 273 -8.30 -16.88 -13.21
CA GLN A 273 -8.54 -16.18 -11.96
C GLN A 273 -9.93 -15.56 -11.96
N MET A 274 -10.62 -15.65 -10.83
CA MET A 274 -11.94 -15.07 -10.64
C MET A 274 -11.81 -13.68 -10.03
N HIS A 275 -12.45 -12.68 -10.64
CA HIS A 275 -12.50 -11.32 -10.11
C HIS A 275 -13.95 -10.85 -10.02
N ASN A 276 -14.24 -10.05 -9.00
CA ASN A 276 -15.51 -9.36 -8.88
C ASN A 276 -15.34 -7.94 -9.41
N ILE A 277 -16.14 -7.56 -10.40
CA ILE A 277 -16.23 -6.19 -10.88
C ILE A 277 -17.57 -5.61 -10.45
N ARG A 278 -17.54 -4.43 -9.82
CA ARG A 278 -18.74 -3.66 -9.46
C ARG A 278 -18.73 -2.33 -10.21
N ILE A 279 -19.84 -1.94 -10.80
CA ILE A 279 -20.05 -0.59 -11.35
C ILE A 279 -21.08 0.09 -10.46
N LEU A 280 -20.77 1.27 -9.93
CA LEU A 280 -21.72 2.08 -9.16
C LEU A 280 -21.70 3.56 -9.56
N SER A 281 -22.83 4.24 -9.33
CA SER A 281 -22.94 5.69 -9.34
C SER A 281 -23.15 6.19 -7.91
N ALA A 282 -22.19 6.93 -7.37
CA ALA A 282 -22.28 7.55 -6.04
C ALA A 282 -21.30 8.74 -5.94
N ASP A 283 -21.32 9.43 -4.81
CA ASP A 283 -20.25 10.36 -4.43
C ASP A 283 -19.06 9.56 -3.88
N VAL A 284 -17.85 9.94 -4.29
CA VAL A 284 -16.61 9.31 -3.85
C VAL A 284 -16.36 9.52 -2.37
N MET A 285 -16.82 10.65 -1.83
CA MET A 285 -16.66 10.97 -0.42
C MET A 285 -17.51 10.07 0.46
N ASP A 286 -18.67 9.58 0.00
CA ASP A 286 -19.51 8.61 0.72
C ASP A 286 -18.80 7.27 1.00
N LEU A 287 -17.79 6.91 0.18
CA LEU A 287 -16.96 5.72 0.43
C LEU A 287 -15.91 5.96 1.53
N CYS A 288 -15.57 7.22 1.77
CA CYS A 288 -14.56 7.65 2.73
C CYS A 288 -15.19 8.04 4.07
N SER A 289 -16.34 8.71 4.05
CA SER A 289 -17.05 9.19 5.23
C SER A 289 -17.68 8.05 6.01
N ILE A 290 -17.50 8.13 7.33
CA ILE A 290 -18.22 7.26 8.25
C ILE A 290 -19.50 8.00 8.60
N HIS A 291 -20.65 7.46 8.19
CA HIS A 291 -21.96 8.01 8.55
C HIS A 291 -22.48 7.31 9.81
N ASP A 292 -22.93 8.11 10.76
CA ASP A 292 -23.67 7.60 11.91
C ASP A 292 -25.16 7.68 11.58
N ASP A 293 -25.84 6.54 11.59
CA ASP A 293 -27.29 6.56 11.68
C ASP A 293 -27.61 6.90 13.15
N GLU A 294 -28.23 8.05 13.44
CA GLU A 294 -28.53 8.49 14.82
C GLU A 294 -29.32 7.44 15.62
N GLN A 295 -29.97 6.50 14.92
CA GLN A 295 -30.75 5.40 15.49
C GLN A 295 -29.90 4.17 15.86
N LEU A 296 -28.70 4.02 15.31
CA LEU A 296 -27.81 2.88 15.56
C LEU A 296 -26.69 3.30 16.53
N SER A 297 -26.72 2.71 17.73
CA SER A 297 -25.64 2.84 18.70
C SER A 297 -24.42 1.97 18.35
N GLU A 298 -24.45 1.27 17.22
CA GLU A 298 -23.47 0.25 16.83
C GLU A 298 -22.56 0.73 15.69
N PRO A 299 -21.31 0.25 15.64
CA PRO A 299 -20.38 0.54 14.55
C PRO A 299 -20.90 0.00 13.21
N THR A 300 -20.61 0.71 12.12
CA THR A 300 -21.08 0.32 10.79
C THR A 300 -20.38 -0.96 10.28
N PRO A 301 -21.06 -1.82 9.50
CA PRO A 301 -20.44 -3.01 8.92
C PRO A 301 -19.22 -2.71 8.05
N GLN A 302 -19.20 -1.55 7.39
CA GLN A 302 -18.07 -1.09 6.58
C GLN A 302 -16.83 -0.86 7.44
N LEU A 303 -16.99 -0.21 8.60
CA LEU A 303 -15.88 0.02 9.53
C LEU A 303 -15.31 -1.29 10.06
N LEU A 304 -16.18 -2.25 10.38
CA LEU A 304 -15.77 -3.60 10.77
C LEU A 304 -14.90 -4.26 9.68
N GLN A 305 -15.32 -4.19 8.42
CA GLN A 305 -14.56 -4.77 7.31
C GLN A 305 -13.20 -4.09 7.13
N THR A 306 -13.13 -2.77 7.26
CA THR A 306 -11.88 -2.01 7.18
C THR A 306 -10.95 -2.33 8.36
N ALA A 307 -11.46 -2.41 9.59
CA ALA A 307 -10.68 -2.81 10.75
C ALA A 307 -10.09 -4.23 10.60
N LEU A 308 -10.87 -5.18 10.06
CA LEU A 308 -10.42 -6.55 9.77
C LEU A 308 -9.35 -6.60 8.65
N GLY A 309 -9.44 -5.69 7.68
CA GLY A 309 -8.48 -5.57 6.59
C GLY A 309 -7.15 -4.96 7.01
N LEU A 310 -7.15 -4.11 8.04
CA LEU A 310 -5.96 -3.38 8.48
C LEU A 310 -4.85 -4.33 8.95
N TYR A 311 -3.63 -4.11 8.42
CA TYR A 311 -2.45 -4.98 8.62
C TYR A 311 -2.61 -6.43 8.11
N SER A 312 -3.64 -6.71 7.31
CA SER A 312 -3.80 -7.98 6.60
C SER A 312 -3.31 -7.89 5.15
N ASN A 313 -3.44 -8.99 4.41
CA ASN A 313 -3.14 -9.06 2.97
C ASN A 313 -4.39 -8.80 2.10
N ASP A 314 -5.39 -8.08 2.63
CA ASP A 314 -6.67 -7.83 1.96
C ASP A 314 -7.05 -6.34 2.04
N LEU A 315 -6.13 -5.46 1.62
CA LEU A 315 -6.30 -4.01 1.71
C LEU A 315 -7.18 -3.46 0.58
N SER A 316 -7.82 -2.33 0.87
CA SER A 316 -8.68 -1.59 -0.07
C SER A 316 -8.08 -0.25 -0.47
N GLY A 317 -8.02 0.02 -1.77
CA GLY A 317 -7.52 1.25 -2.35
C GLY A 317 -8.58 2.05 -3.12
N LEU A 318 -8.38 3.35 -3.23
CA LEU A 318 -9.21 4.27 -4.03
C LEU A 318 -8.32 5.23 -4.84
N VAL A 319 -8.65 5.47 -6.10
CA VAL A 319 -7.94 6.40 -6.98
C VAL A 319 -8.63 7.76 -7.00
N LEU A 320 -8.14 8.72 -6.21
CA LEU A 320 -8.66 10.08 -6.21
C LEU A 320 -7.94 10.94 -7.26
N MET A 321 -8.68 11.73 -8.02
CA MET A 321 -8.10 12.64 -9.02
C MET A 321 -7.69 13.95 -8.34
N THR A 322 -6.46 14.40 -8.55
CA THR A 322 -5.91 15.64 -7.98
C THR A 322 -5.19 16.47 -9.05
N ASP A 323 -4.80 17.69 -8.72
CA ASP A 323 -3.97 18.54 -9.56
C ASP A 323 -2.46 18.30 -9.29
N ASN A 324 -1.61 19.10 -9.92
CA ASN A 324 -0.16 19.05 -9.77
C ASN A 324 0.35 19.58 -8.41
N LYS A 325 -0.53 20.10 -7.54
CA LYS A 325 -0.19 20.63 -6.23
C LYS A 325 -0.63 19.66 -5.14
N ILE A 326 0.35 19.08 -4.46
CA ILE A 326 0.09 18.19 -3.32
C ILE A 326 -0.69 18.96 -2.26
N GLY A 327 -1.84 18.41 -1.84
CA GLY A 327 -2.74 19.03 -0.88
C GLY A 327 -3.57 20.19 -1.43
N SER A 328 -3.83 20.22 -2.74
CA SER A 328 -4.65 21.26 -3.36
C SER A 328 -6.11 21.22 -2.95
N ARG A 329 -6.82 22.27 -3.36
CA ARG A 329 -8.26 22.46 -3.12
C ARG A 329 -9.14 21.33 -3.66
N LEU A 330 -8.71 20.64 -4.72
CA LEU A 330 -9.45 19.48 -5.25
C LEU A 330 -9.53 18.32 -4.25
N THR A 331 -8.62 18.29 -3.27
CA THR A 331 -8.62 17.31 -2.19
C THR A 331 -9.10 17.89 -0.85
N GLN A 332 -9.61 19.12 -0.83
CA GLN A 332 -10.00 19.78 0.42
C GLN A 332 -11.16 19.04 1.10
N GLU A 333 -12.19 18.67 0.35
CA GLU A 333 -13.32 17.89 0.89
C GLU A 333 -12.85 16.55 1.46
N PHE A 334 -11.96 15.86 0.76
CA PHE A 334 -11.32 14.64 1.27
C PHE A 334 -10.54 14.88 2.57
N GLN A 335 -9.75 15.96 2.65
CA GLN A 335 -9.03 16.33 3.87
C GLN A 335 -10.01 16.62 5.01
N GLU A 336 -11.13 17.31 4.73
CA GLU A 336 -12.18 17.56 5.72
C GLU A 336 -12.79 16.25 6.24
N VAL A 337 -13.07 15.28 5.37
CA VAL A 337 -13.54 13.93 5.75
C VAL A 337 -12.53 13.23 6.65
N CYS A 338 -11.23 13.23 6.29
CA CYS A 338 -10.17 12.69 7.15
C CYS A 338 -10.10 13.36 8.52
N GLN A 339 -10.48 14.64 8.61
CA GLN A 339 -10.46 15.41 9.85
C GLN A 339 -11.70 15.18 10.73
N GLN A 340 -12.73 14.47 10.27
CA GLN A 340 -13.91 14.17 11.08
C GLN A 340 -13.68 13.09 12.13
N THR A 341 -12.62 12.29 12.00
CA THR A 341 -12.29 11.19 12.92
C THR A 341 -10.82 11.25 13.33
N THR A 342 -10.47 10.49 14.38
CA THR A 342 -9.08 10.36 14.84
C THR A 342 -8.38 9.24 14.07
N GLU A 343 -7.16 9.51 13.63
CA GLU A 343 -6.29 8.53 12.98
C GLU A 343 -5.37 7.90 14.04
N PHE A 344 -5.56 6.60 14.30
CA PHE A 344 -4.90 5.87 15.38
C PHE A 344 -3.60 5.17 14.94
N HIS A 345 -3.46 4.91 13.64
CA HIS A 345 -2.47 3.99 13.08
C HIS A 345 -1.37 4.71 12.30
N PHE A 346 -1.73 5.70 11.49
CA PHE A 346 -0.84 6.41 10.58
C PHE A 346 -0.66 7.88 10.98
N PRO A 347 0.31 8.63 10.44
CA PRO A 347 0.36 10.08 10.65
C PRO A 347 -0.90 10.76 10.09
N HIS A 348 -1.28 11.93 10.61
CA HIS A 348 -2.42 12.67 10.09
C HIS A 348 -2.23 13.04 8.60
N ILE A 349 -3.31 13.29 7.89
CA ILE A 349 -3.27 13.58 6.44
C ILE A 349 -2.32 14.75 6.11
N GLU A 350 -2.33 15.81 6.92
CA GLU A 350 -1.47 16.97 6.73
C GLU A 350 0.03 16.60 6.86
N ASP A 351 0.40 15.79 7.84
CA ASP A 351 1.77 15.31 8.02
C ASP A 351 2.22 14.42 6.86
N GLN A 352 1.32 13.55 6.38
CA GLN A 352 1.58 12.71 5.20
C GLN A 352 1.84 13.58 3.97
N LEU A 353 0.98 14.57 3.71
CA LEU A 353 1.13 15.49 2.57
C LEU A 353 2.40 16.34 2.67
N ASN A 354 2.73 16.84 3.85
CA ASN A 354 3.96 17.60 4.10
C ASN A 354 5.21 16.76 3.85
N LYS A 355 5.20 15.50 4.31
CA LYS A 355 6.29 14.54 4.05
C LYS A 355 6.43 14.22 2.57
N ILE A 356 5.32 13.96 1.87
CA ILE A 356 5.32 13.68 0.43
C ILE A 356 5.84 14.88 -0.36
N SER A 357 5.37 16.09 -0.03
CA SER A 357 5.86 17.33 -0.64
C SER A 357 7.36 17.54 -0.43
N SER A 358 7.86 17.26 0.78
CA SER A 358 9.29 17.35 1.10
C SER A 358 10.13 16.35 0.29
N ILE A 359 9.66 15.10 0.16
CA ILE A 359 10.33 14.06 -0.63
C ILE A 359 10.34 14.43 -2.12
N ALA A 360 9.19 14.87 -2.65
CA ALA A 360 9.10 15.32 -4.03
C ALA A 360 10.11 16.46 -4.29
N GLN A 361 10.12 17.49 -3.44
CA GLN A 361 11.07 18.60 -3.56
C GLN A 361 12.53 18.14 -3.53
N GLN A 362 12.90 17.20 -2.67
CA GLN A 362 14.26 16.64 -2.63
C GLN A 362 14.60 15.92 -3.93
N HIS A 363 13.68 15.11 -4.44
CA HIS A 363 13.87 14.35 -5.68
C HIS A 363 14.08 15.28 -6.89
N PHE A 364 13.35 16.41 -6.97
CA PHE A 364 13.49 17.39 -8.05
C PHE A 364 14.64 18.39 -7.88
N LYS A 365 15.19 18.55 -6.67
CA LYS A 365 16.40 19.36 -6.43
C LYS A 365 17.70 18.64 -6.82
N ASN A 366 17.65 17.34 -7.11
CA ASN A 366 18.83 16.58 -7.53
C ASN A 366 19.16 16.84 -9.03
N PRO A 367 20.32 17.44 -9.35
CA PRO A 367 20.64 17.93 -10.70
C PRO A 367 20.99 16.85 -11.74
N GLN A 368 20.82 15.56 -11.42
CA GLN A 368 21.11 14.45 -12.32
C GLN A 368 20.04 14.24 -13.41
N ASN A 369 18.84 14.80 -13.24
CA ASN A 369 17.78 14.79 -14.26
C ASN A 369 17.72 16.17 -14.93
N GLY A 370 18.35 16.28 -16.11
CA GLY A 370 18.58 17.52 -16.87
C GLY A 370 17.34 18.25 -17.43
N SER A 371 16.23 18.32 -16.69
CA SER A 371 15.10 19.20 -17.00
C SER A 371 15.07 20.37 -16.03
N SER A 372 15.58 21.53 -16.49
CA SER A 372 15.42 22.81 -15.81
C SER A 372 13.94 23.17 -15.75
N ARG A 373 13.24 22.71 -14.71
CA ARG A 373 11.87 23.16 -14.40
C ARG A 373 11.94 24.39 -13.51
N ASN A 374 11.20 25.43 -13.89
CA ASN A 374 11.11 26.68 -13.14
C ASN A 374 10.77 26.38 -11.67
N SER A 375 11.48 27.07 -10.77
CA SER A 375 11.49 26.81 -9.33
C SER A 375 10.16 27.03 -8.60
N ASN A 376 9.04 27.27 -9.31
CA ASN A 376 7.86 27.91 -8.74
C ASN A 376 6.47 27.32 -9.08
N SER A 377 6.26 26.14 -9.71
CA SER A 377 4.88 25.60 -9.70
C SER A 377 4.58 24.12 -9.84
N GLU A 378 5.48 23.20 -10.21
CA GLU A 378 5.01 21.83 -10.56
C GLU A 378 5.94 20.75 -10.02
N LEU A 379 5.57 20.19 -8.86
CA LEU A 379 6.28 19.05 -8.25
C LEU A 379 5.97 17.74 -8.95
N LEU A 380 4.77 17.56 -9.53
CA LEU A 380 4.35 16.31 -10.15
C LEU A 380 3.77 16.57 -11.55
N GLN A 381 3.89 15.60 -12.44
CA GLN A 381 3.31 15.64 -13.78
C GLN A 381 2.02 14.85 -13.88
N THR A 382 1.22 15.15 -14.89
CA THR A 382 0.05 14.36 -15.29
C THR A 382 0.42 12.89 -15.46
N GLY A 383 -0.29 12.01 -14.75
CA GLY A 383 -0.04 10.56 -14.70
C GLY A 383 0.89 10.09 -13.57
N ASP A 384 1.59 11.00 -12.89
CA ASP A 384 2.24 10.68 -11.62
C ASP A 384 1.17 10.50 -10.53
N PHE A 385 1.48 9.76 -9.48
CA PHE A 385 0.60 9.62 -8.32
C PHE A 385 1.39 9.56 -7.01
N TYR A 386 0.73 9.90 -5.91
CA TYR A 386 1.24 9.70 -4.57
C TYR A 386 0.20 8.98 -3.70
N MET A 387 0.63 8.46 -2.55
CA MET A 387 -0.20 7.61 -1.71
C MET A 387 -0.31 8.17 -0.30
N THR A 388 -1.51 8.09 0.28
CA THR A 388 -1.75 8.35 1.70
C THR A 388 -2.47 7.16 2.32
N ARG A 389 -2.17 6.85 3.58
CA ARG A 389 -2.68 5.68 4.31
C ARG A 389 -3.61 6.12 5.43
N HIS A 390 -4.69 5.38 5.63
CA HIS A 390 -5.77 5.73 6.53
C HIS A 390 -6.33 4.49 7.20
N SER A 391 -6.62 4.57 8.49
CA SER A 391 -7.47 3.59 9.20
C SER A 391 -8.82 4.19 9.58
N ASN A 392 -8.96 5.51 9.44
CA ASN A 392 -10.10 6.28 9.97
C ASN A 392 -11.17 6.59 8.91
N LEU A 393 -11.09 5.95 7.74
CA LEU A 393 -12.05 6.03 6.65
C LEU A 393 -12.95 4.78 6.61
N ALA A 394 -14.14 4.90 6.02
CA ALA A 394 -15.15 3.84 6.09
C ALA A 394 -14.79 2.56 5.33
N GLN A 395 -14.34 2.64 4.07
CA GLN A 395 -14.13 1.47 3.19
C GLN A 395 -12.73 1.39 2.57
N VAL A 396 -11.83 2.34 2.90
CA VAL A 396 -10.58 2.55 2.16
C VAL A 396 -9.40 2.67 3.12
N HIS A 397 -8.33 1.94 2.82
CA HIS A 397 -7.08 1.98 3.58
C HIS A 397 -6.03 2.87 2.91
N VAL A 398 -6.05 2.93 1.57
CA VAL A 398 -5.02 3.61 0.78
C VAL A 398 -5.66 4.47 -0.29
N ILE A 399 -5.31 5.76 -0.31
CA ILE A 399 -5.71 6.68 -1.38
C ILE A 399 -4.54 6.87 -2.32
N PHE A 400 -4.75 6.56 -3.60
CA PHE A 400 -3.87 6.91 -4.70
C PHE A 400 -4.34 8.24 -5.28
N HIS A 401 -3.57 9.30 -5.03
CA HIS A 401 -3.83 10.63 -5.56
C HIS A 401 -3.20 10.74 -6.95
N MET A 402 -4.01 10.56 -7.99
CA MET A 402 -3.60 10.62 -9.40
C MET A 402 -3.55 12.07 -9.87
N VAL A 403 -2.37 12.52 -10.30
CA VAL A 403 -2.19 13.88 -10.82
C VAL A 403 -2.74 13.98 -12.23
N THR A 404 -3.65 14.93 -12.41
CA THR A 404 -4.33 15.19 -13.67
C THR A 404 -4.31 16.67 -14.04
N ASP A 405 -4.52 16.95 -15.32
CA ASP A 405 -4.68 18.29 -15.89
C ASP A 405 -5.89 18.30 -16.84
N ASP A 406 -6.16 19.43 -17.49
CA ASP A 406 -7.29 19.56 -18.42
C ASP A 406 -7.16 18.71 -19.70
N SER A 407 -6.04 18.02 -19.94
CA SER A 407 -5.93 17.07 -21.06
C SER A 407 -6.92 15.92 -20.88
N ILE A 408 -7.32 15.62 -19.64
CA ILE A 408 -8.36 14.63 -19.37
C ILE A 408 -9.76 15.08 -19.80
N ARG A 409 -10.00 16.31 -20.26
CA ARG A 409 -11.32 16.73 -20.76
C ARG A 409 -11.48 16.46 -22.26
N GLY A 410 -10.36 16.36 -22.97
CA GLY A 410 -10.32 16.14 -24.42
C GLY A 410 -11.05 14.88 -24.89
N ILE A 411 -11.59 14.91 -26.10
CA ILE A 411 -12.36 13.79 -26.67
C ILE A 411 -11.46 12.60 -27.06
N ASP A 412 -10.18 12.85 -27.36
CA ASP A 412 -9.26 11.88 -27.97
C ASP A 412 -8.24 11.29 -26.96
N ILE A 413 -8.70 10.87 -25.78
CA ILE A 413 -7.86 10.08 -24.87
C ILE A 413 -7.64 8.69 -25.46
N ASN A 414 -6.40 8.21 -25.40
CA ASN A 414 -6.01 6.86 -25.85
C ASN A 414 -5.20 6.12 -24.79
N SER A 415 -4.81 4.87 -25.08
CA SER A 415 -4.11 4.00 -24.13
C SER A 415 -2.71 4.46 -23.73
N ARG A 416 -2.13 5.43 -24.44
CA ARG A 416 -0.82 6.04 -24.12
C ARG A 416 -0.96 7.32 -23.31
N HIS A 417 -2.17 7.75 -22.98
CA HIS A 417 -2.38 8.94 -22.18
C HIS A 417 -1.71 8.77 -20.80
N PRO A 418 -1.00 9.78 -20.27
CA PRO A 418 -0.24 9.63 -19.02
C PRO A 418 -1.08 9.13 -17.85
N VAL A 419 -2.32 9.61 -17.68
CA VAL A 419 -3.25 9.12 -16.63
C VAL A 419 -3.59 7.63 -16.80
N VAL A 420 -3.76 7.13 -18.03
CA VAL A 420 -4.04 5.71 -18.28
C VAL A 420 -2.82 4.84 -17.95
N LEU A 421 -1.62 5.33 -18.25
CA LEU A 421 -0.37 4.70 -17.83
C LEU A 421 -0.16 4.79 -16.31
N GLY A 422 -0.58 5.89 -15.69
CA GLY A 422 -0.62 6.05 -14.24
C GLY A 422 -1.52 4.98 -13.58
N LEU A 423 -2.70 4.71 -14.14
CA LEU A 423 -3.57 3.64 -13.66
C LEU A 423 -2.89 2.27 -13.74
N ARG A 424 -2.14 1.97 -14.81
CA ARG A 424 -1.33 0.75 -14.89
C ARG A 424 -0.33 0.66 -13.74
N HIS A 425 0.36 1.76 -13.42
CA HIS A 425 1.30 1.80 -12.31
C HIS A 425 0.62 1.69 -10.94
N ILE A 426 -0.57 2.26 -10.76
CA ILE A 426 -1.38 2.08 -9.55
C ILE A 426 -1.76 0.61 -9.40
N LEU A 427 -2.26 -0.05 -10.45
CA LEU A 427 -2.61 -1.47 -10.40
C LEU A 427 -1.40 -2.33 -10.04
N LYS A 428 -0.24 -2.03 -10.62
CA LYS A 428 1.02 -2.70 -10.24
C LYS A 428 1.33 -2.52 -8.75
N THR A 429 1.23 -1.28 -8.28
CA THR A 429 1.54 -0.93 -6.89
C THR A 429 0.56 -1.61 -5.95
N ALA A 430 -0.73 -1.68 -6.31
CA ALA A 430 -1.75 -2.38 -5.54
C ALA A 430 -1.43 -3.87 -5.38
N CYS A 431 -1.14 -4.57 -6.49
CA CYS A 431 -0.76 -5.98 -6.46
C CYS A 431 0.53 -6.26 -5.68
N SER A 432 1.48 -5.33 -5.71
CA SER A 432 2.77 -5.47 -5.02
C SER A 432 2.68 -5.21 -3.50
N ASN A 433 1.57 -4.65 -3.02
CA ASN A 433 1.39 -4.22 -1.62
C ASN A 433 0.09 -4.75 -1.02
N ASP A 434 -0.38 -5.92 -1.47
CA ASP A 434 -1.55 -6.62 -0.92
C ASP A 434 -2.86 -5.82 -0.89
N ILE A 435 -3.00 -4.89 -1.84
CA ILE A 435 -4.25 -4.17 -2.10
C ILE A 435 -5.07 -5.00 -3.08
N THR A 436 -6.02 -5.77 -2.54
CA THR A 436 -6.84 -6.74 -3.26
C THR A 436 -8.15 -6.13 -3.76
N SER A 437 -8.54 -4.97 -3.25
CA SER A 437 -9.75 -4.25 -3.67
C SER A 437 -9.38 -2.84 -4.14
N LEU A 438 -9.78 -2.43 -5.34
CA LEU A 438 -9.43 -1.11 -5.88
C LEU A 438 -10.64 -0.41 -6.50
N THR A 439 -10.88 0.84 -6.12
CA THR A 439 -11.91 1.71 -6.70
C THR A 439 -11.28 2.71 -7.68
N ILE A 440 -11.80 2.76 -8.91
CA ILE A 440 -11.29 3.59 -10.02
C ILE A 440 -12.44 4.42 -10.62
N PRO A 441 -12.25 5.72 -10.89
CA PRO A 441 -13.22 6.51 -11.64
C PRO A 441 -13.27 6.04 -13.09
N LEU A 442 -14.39 5.45 -13.52
CA LEU A 442 -14.53 4.84 -14.85
C LEU A 442 -14.36 5.86 -15.98
N LEU A 443 -14.79 7.10 -15.75
CA LEU A 443 -14.69 8.19 -16.72
C LEU A 443 -13.44 9.06 -16.53
N LEU A 444 -12.56 8.66 -15.61
CA LEU A 444 -11.41 9.45 -15.13
C LEU A 444 -11.82 10.80 -14.51
N GLN A 445 -13.05 10.88 -14.01
CA GLN A 445 -13.62 12.06 -13.36
C GLN A 445 -14.72 11.62 -12.38
N TYR A 446 -14.93 12.40 -11.31
CA TYR A 446 -15.93 12.16 -10.27
C TYR A 446 -17.16 13.08 -10.34
N GLU A 447 -17.08 14.14 -11.14
CA GLU A 447 -18.17 15.11 -11.35
C GLU A 447 -18.65 15.10 -12.80
N MET A 448 -19.95 15.32 -13.00
CA MET A 448 -20.53 15.51 -14.33
C MET A 448 -20.24 16.92 -14.84
N THR A 449 -19.77 17.03 -16.08
CA THR A 449 -19.57 18.31 -16.77
C THR A 449 -20.40 18.36 -18.06
N GLU A 450 -20.69 19.58 -18.56
CA GLU A 450 -21.53 19.78 -19.75
C GLU A 450 -20.98 19.10 -21.03
N GLU A 451 -19.67 18.86 -21.08
CA GLU A 451 -18.98 18.23 -22.21
C GLU A 451 -19.21 16.71 -22.27
N MET A 452 -19.70 16.09 -21.19
CA MET A 452 -19.84 14.63 -21.04
C MET A 452 -21.11 14.10 -21.72
N THR A 453 -21.08 14.08 -23.05
CA THR A 453 -22.12 13.43 -23.87
C THR A 453 -22.11 11.91 -23.71
N ILE A 454 -23.20 11.22 -24.08
CA ILE A 454 -23.30 9.75 -24.04
C ILE A 454 -22.12 9.08 -24.75
N ASN A 455 -21.81 9.52 -25.99
CA ASN A 455 -20.70 9.01 -26.79
C ASN A 455 -19.33 9.29 -26.16
N TRP A 456 -19.18 10.41 -25.44
CA TRP A 456 -17.95 10.70 -24.69
C TRP A 456 -17.77 9.69 -23.54
N CYS A 457 -18.84 9.41 -22.79
CA CYS A 457 -18.83 8.43 -21.71
C CYS A 457 -18.53 7.02 -22.22
N GLU A 458 -19.19 6.60 -23.31
CA GLU A 458 -19.01 5.27 -23.92
C GLU A 458 -17.56 5.04 -24.36
N LYS A 459 -16.97 5.99 -25.12
CA LYS A 459 -15.59 5.86 -25.60
C LYS A 459 -14.59 5.74 -24.46
N ARG A 460 -14.80 6.48 -23.36
CA ARG A 460 -13.90 6.47 -22.21
C ARG A 460 -14.04 5.23 -21.35
N ALA A 461 -15.27 4.83 -21.05
CA ALA A 461 -15.52 3.59 -20.34
C ALA A 461 -14.94 2.42 -21.12
N GLU A 462 -15.12 2.38 -22.45
CA GLU A 462 -14.55 1.35 -23.31
C GLU A 462 -13.02 1.34 -23.24
N LEU A 463 -12.38 2.51 -23.31
CA LEU A 463 -10.92 2.66 -23.18
C LEU A 463 -10.44 2.15 -21.82
N VAL A 464 -11.03 2.63 -20.72
CA VAL A 464 -10.63 2.28 -19.35
C VAL A 464 -10.84 0.79 -19.10
N PHE A 465 -11.99 0.23 -19.47
CA PHE A 465 -12.24 -1.22 -19.36
C PHE A 465 -11.21 -2.05 -20.13
N LYS A 466 -10.90 -1.69 -21.38
CA LYS A 466 -9.91 -2.41 -22.20
C LYS A 466 -8.50 -2.30 -21.61
N CYS A 467 -8.10 -1.11 -21.17
CA CYS A 467 -6.81 -0.87 -20.57
C CYS A 467 -6.66 -1.63 -19.25
N ILE A 468 -7.62 -1.50 -18.33
CA ILE A 468 -7.61 -2.19 -17.04
C ILE A 468 -7.61 -3.72 -17.23
N LYS A 469 -8.42 -4.26 -18.15
CA LYS A 469 -8.38 -5.68 -18.50
C LYS A 469 -6.97 -6.12 -18.94
N GLY A 470 -6.33 -5.34 -19.82
CA GLY A 470 -4.97 -5.61 -20.27
C GLY A 470 -3.96 -5.58 -19.12
N PHE A 471 -4.07 -4.58 -18.24
CA PHE A 471 -3.19 -4.42 -17.10
C PHE A 471 -3.38 -5.54 -16.06
N MET A 472 -4.62 -5.97 -15.77
CA MET A 472 -4.86 -7.09 -14.86
C MET A 472 -4.22 -8.39 -15.38
N ILE A 473 -4.32 -8.67 -16.69
CA ILE A 473 -3.67 -9.82 -17.31
C ILE A 473 -2.14 -9.71 -17.22
N GLU A 474 -1.60 -8.51 -17.42
CA GLU A 474 -0.17 -8.24 -17.27
C GLU A 474 0.30 -8.44 -15.82
N MET A 475 -0.42 -7.91 -14.83
CA MET A 475 -0.04 -8.02 -13.42
C MET A 475 -0.09 -9.46 -12.91
N ALA A 476 -1.03 -10.26 -13.40
CA ALA A 476 -1.08 -11.70 -13.10
C ALA A 476 0.21 -12.44 -13.50
N SER A 477 0.99 -11.91 -14.46
CA SER A 477 2.28 -12.48 -14.86
C SER A 477 3.48 -12.03 -14.02
N TRP A 478 3.33 -10.98 -13.22
CA TRP A 478 4.45 -10.36 -12.48
C TRP A 478 4.60 -10.89 -11.05
N GLY A 479 3.61 -11.62 -10.54
CA GLY A 479 3.56 -12.05 -9.15
C GLY A 479 3.09 -10.94 -8.20
N GLY A 480 2.78 -11.32 -6.96
CA GLY A 480 2.14 -10.45 -5.96
C GLY A 480 0.71 -10.88 -5.64
N SER A 481 0.01 -10.07 -4.85
CA SER A 481 -1.38 -10.33 -4.48
C SER A 481 -2.32 -10.07 -5.64
N GLU A 482 -3.26 -10.99 -5.82
CA GLU A 482 -4.27 -10.89 -6.86
C GLU A 482 -5.31 -9.83 -6.49
N LEU A 483 -5.63 -8.95 -7.44
CA LEU A 483 -6.72 -7.99 -7.29
C LEU A 483 -8.06 -8.73 -7.34
N LYS A 484 -8.67 -9.01 -6.19
CA LYS A 484 -9.93 -9.78 -6.07
C LYS A 484 -11.14 -8.95 -6.50
N ASN A 485 -11.21 -7.69 -6.06
CA ASN A 485 -12.36 -6.82 -6.29
C ASN A 485 -11.93 -5.54 -7.02
N LEU A 486 -12.64 -5.21 -8.09
CA LEU A 486 -12.43 -3.99 -8.86
C LEU A 486 -13.73 -3.22 -8.93
N GLN A 487 -13.73 -2.01 -8.41
CA GLN A 487 -14.91 -1.15 -8.37
C GLN A 487 -14.73 0.02 -9.34
N PHE A 488 -15.63 0.14 -10.28
CA PHE A 488 -15.71 1.26 -11.22
C PHE A 488 -16.76 2.25 -10.74
N MET A 489 -16.31 3.48 -10.51
CA MET A 489 -17.16 4.54 -10.02
C MET A 489 -17.55 5.50 -11.15
N LEU A 490 -18.83 5.79 -11.24
CA LEU A 490 -19.41 6.79 -12.12
C LEU A 490 -19.83 8.02 -11.30
N PRO A 491 -19.70 9.24 -11.86
CA PRO A 491 -20.13 10.46 -11.19
C PRO A 491 -21.58 10.43 -10.72
N GLN A 492 -21.83 11.04 -9.56
CA GLN A 492 -23.18 11.25 -9.06
C GLN A 492 -23.99 12.08 -10.07
N GLY A 493 -25.23 11.67 -10.34
CA GLY A 493 -26.11 12.34 -11.31
C GLY A 493 -25.99 11.84 -12.76
N ILE A 494 -25.24 10.76 -13.02
CA ILE A 494 -25.26 10.12 -14.33
C ILE A 494 -26.66 9.56 -14.64
N SER A 495 -27.10 9.72 -15.90
CA SER A 495 -28.42 9.20 -16.30
C SER A 495 -28.44 7.67 -16.31
N GLN A 496 -29.59 7.08 -15.95
CA GLN A 496 -29.82 5.64 -16.01
C GLN A 496 -29.47 5.04 -17.38
N ALA A 497 -29.79 5.73 -18.48
CA ALA A 497 -29.52 5.25 -19.82
C ALA A 497 -28.02 5.12 -20.10
N VAL A 498 -27.21 6.11 -19.67
CA VAL A 498 -25.75 6.05 -19.80
C VAL A 498 -25.20 4.96 -18.89
N PHE A 499 -25.67 4.85 -17.65
CA PHE A 499 -25.27 3.78 -16.73
C PHE A 499 -25.51 2.39 -17.33
N THR A 500 -26.71 2.13 -17.85
CA THR A 500 -27.05 0.85 -18.50
C THR A 500 -26.19 0.60 -19.74
N SER A 501 -25.87 1.63 -20.54
CA SER A 501 -24.92 1.46 -21.66
C SER A 501 -23.53 1.00 -21.18
N MET A 502 -23.02 1.57 -20.08
CA MET A 502 -21.73 1.14 -19.51
C MET A 502 -21.77 -0.28 -18.96
N THR A 503 -22.85 -0.67 -18.27
CA THR A 503 -22.98 -2.01 -17.69
C THR A 503 -23.15 -3.08 -18.77
N GLU A 504 -23.90 -2.80 -19.85
CA GLU A 504 -24.03 -3.69 -21.01
C GLU A 504 -22.72 -3.83 -21.81
N MET A 505 -21.82 -2.85 -21.72
CA MET A 505 -20.51 -2.89 -22.37
C MET A 505 -19.55 -3.86 -21.65
N LEU A 506 -19.64 -3.97 -20.32
CA LEU A 506 -18.71 -4.77 -19.53
C LEU A 506 -18.68 -6.25 -19.97
N PRO A 507 -19.81 -6.97 -20.15
CA PRO A 507 -19.81 -8.35 -20.67
C PRO A 507 -19.27 -8.52 -22.09
N ARG A 508 -19.22 -7.44 -22.89
CA ARG A 508 -18.63 -7.48 -24.25
C ARG A 508 -17.10 -7.44 -24.19
N ILE A 509 -16.54 -6.80 -23.16
CA ILE A 509 -15.10 -6.64 -22.97
C ILE A 509 -14.55 -7.75 -22.07
N PHE A 510 -15.21 -8.04 -20.96
CA PHE A 510 -14.85 -9.07 -20.00
C PHE A 510 -15.67 -10.34 -20.20
N LYS A 511 -15.02 -11.49 -20.07
CA LYS A 511 -15.74 -12.77 -20.12
C LYS A 511 -16.43 -13.02 -18.78
N VAL A 512 -17.71 -12.69 -18.71
CA VAL A 512 -18.56 -12.86 -17.52
C VAL A 512 -18.98 -14.32 -17.36
N CYS A 513 -19.12 -14.76 -16.10
CA CYS A 513 -19.76 -16.03 -15.78
C CYS A 513 -21.27 -15.95 -15.98
N ASN A 514 -21.78 -16.62 -17.01
CA ASN A 514 -23.21 -16.90 -17.05
C ASN A 514 -23.50 -18.06 -16.10
N PRO A 515 -24.37 -17.90 -15.09
CA PRO A 515 -24.87 -19.05 -14.35
C PRO A 515 -25.59 -19.94 -15.36
N LYS A 516 -25.08 -21.16 -15.57
CA LYS A 516 -25.83 -22.18 -16.31
C LYS A 516 -27.08 -22.45 -15.48
N ILE A 517 -28.22 -21.96 -15.94
CA ILE A 517 -29.52 -22.46 -15.49
C ILE A 517 -29.52 -23.93 -15.89
N LEU A 518 -29.36 -24.83 -14.93
CA LEU A 518 -29.63 -26.25 -15.10
C LEU A 518 -31.14 -26.35 -15.34
N ALA A 519 -31.53 -26.49 -16.61
CA ALA A 519 -32.90 -26.80 -17.01
C ALA A 519 -33.21 -28.27 -16.76
#